data_AF-A0A7C3G8X0-F1
#
_entry.id   AF-A0A7C3G8X0-F1
#
_cell.length_a   1.000
_cell.length_b   1.000
_cell.length_c   1.000
_cell.angle_alpha   90.00
_cell.angle_beta   90.00
_cell.angle_gamma   90.00
#
_symmetry.space_group_name_H-M   'P 1'
#
loop_
_entity.id
_entity.type
_entity.pdbx_description
1 polymer ?
#
loop_
_entity_poly.entity_id
_entity_poly.type
_entity_poly.pdbx_seq_one_letter_code
_entity_poly.pdbx_strand_id
1 'polypeptide(L)'
;MASNKVSVLNPRGIAPPIQLIPMAPRLDTLDGKTIYIAGINFRPLHQGLVEIHRILTERYPKTTFILKVKEGSYFVNDQKLWDEIKEKADGAIIGVGQLDTNAPAVVIFTSILEKMGIPTAPVVTAGFPDLTRSFAYKKGMPGLRLTFIPHPFSARPVEVQREYIKGKDPINGKLIIEQIVEVLTKPLTDEEKKTGTIERPRPRTLGPDTPENLERLFLEEGWTDGLPIILPTKERVAEILMGTGHEPDEIIGMMQPTPPNEAWETTSRQLGGNQATGVAGKNKLPVTMQPSPPYESWEYTVEHVAINAVMAGASKEHLPVILAIASTGVTSLFSSCSSFARMVVANGPIRKEINMNSGLAALGPFNHANSVIGRAWTLISKNLGGSIPGETYLGDLGNALNYNNLCFAENEEALPKGWNPLHVQKGYKAEDSVVSIFSGWSLINFGAFKPYPVHEVIKQLLKSFETSGPGMGRPTLLLSPVTAEDVRNEGFENKEKLSDWLKENTYMTLWNYWAMRPDDLESAKAGVEPFASMLKQPPGADSPQKSIMPGAQVEILVVGGGTEVSWQAGDFGYMAATSVDEWR
;
A
#
# COMPACT_ATOMS: atom_id res chain seq x y z
N MET A 1 23.72 9.91 43.05
CA MET A 1 22.49 10.45 42.43
C MET A 1 21.55 9.27 42.22
N ALA A 2 20.34 9.31 42.77
CA ALA A 2 19.37 8.24 42.57
C ALA A 2 19.12 8.07 41.06
N SER A 3 19.21 6.85 40.54
CA SER A 3 18.96 6.60 39.13
C SER A 3 17.47 6.86 38.87
N ASN A 4 17.14 7.95 38.17
CA ASN A 4 15.79 8.27 37.68
C ASN A 4 15.39 7.28 36.58
N LYS A 5 15.25 6.00 36.94
CA LYS A 5 14.79 4.96 36.03
C LYS A 5 13.28 5.06 35.89
N VAL A 6 12.80 4.90 34.68
CA VAL A 6 11.36 4.89 34.35
C VAL A 6 11.02 3.60 33.62
N SER A 7 9.75 3.20 33.70
CA SER A 7 9.19 2.16 32.84
C SER A 7 8.25 2.80 31.83
N VAL A 8 8.25 2.26 30.62
CA VAL A 8 7.44 2.76 29.50
C VAL A 8 6.59 1.65 28.93
N LEU A 9 5.51 2.02 28.24
CA LEU A 9 4.67 1.07 27.51
C LEU A 9 5.30 0.74 26.15
N ASN A 10 5.09 -0.49 25.71
CA ASN A 10 5.58 -0.97 24.42
C ASN A 10 4.67 -0.43 23.29
N PRO A 11 5.22 0.27 22.28
CA PRO A 11 4.39 0.90 21.25
C PRO A 11 3.89 -0.04 20.17
N ARG A 12 4.35 -1.30 20.16
CA ARG A 12 4.11 -2.26 19.09
C ARG A 12 2.72 -2.88 19.23
N GLY A 13 2.07 -3.18 18.09
CA GLY A 13 0.77 -3.86 18.06
C GLY A 13 0.86 -5.31 18.57
N ILE A 14 -0.01 -6.20 18.13
CA ILE A 14 0.02 -7.63 18.46
C ILE A 14 0.09 -8.42 17.16
N ALA A 15 1.20 -9.11 16.94
CA ALA A 15 1.39 -9.93 15.76
C ALA A 15 0.68 -11.28 15.99
N PRO A 16 0.01 -11.84 14.98
CA PRO A 16 -0.66 -13.12 15.13
C PRO A 16 0.37 -14.24 15.42
N PRO A 17 -0.04 -15.30 16.13
CA PRO A 17 0.77 -16.49 16.25
C PRO A 17 0.99 -17.11 14.86
N ILE A 18 2.14 -17.76 14.67
CA ILE A 18 2.46 -18.39 13.40
C ILE A 18 2.11 -19.88 13.50
N GLN A 19 1.15 -20.31 12.69
CA GLN A 19 0.84 -21.73 12.54
C GLN A 19 1.85 -22.38 11.61
N LEU A 20 2.63 -23.34 12.11
CA LEU A 20 3.56 -24.10 11.28
C LEU A 20 2.81 -24.96 10.26
N ILE A 21 3.21 -24.82 9.01
CA ILE A 21 2.72 -25.60 7.87
C ILE A 21 3.83 -26.60 7.51
N PRO A 22 3.62 -27.91 7.72
CA PRO A 22 4.58 -28.90 7.28
C PRO A 22 4.63 -28.90 5.75
N MET A 23 5.83 -29.03 5.19
CA MET A 23 6.01 -29.18 3.76
C MET A 23 5.34 -30.47 3.26
N ALA A 24 4.72 -30.41 2.08
CA ALA A 24 4.12 -31.55 1.41
C ALA A 24 5.16 -32.66 1.15
N PRO A 25 4.75 -33.94 1.16
CA PRO A 25 5.61 -35.06 0.79
C PRO A 25 6.26 -34.82 -0.57
N ARG A 26 7.57 -35.11 -0.66
CA ARG A 26 8.35 -34.91 -1.88
C ARG A 26 8.19 -36.10 -2.79
N LEU A 27 8.32 -35.85 -4.09
CA LEU A 27 8.26 -36.89 -5.11
C LEU A 27 9.51 -37.76 -5.02
N ASP A 28 9.34 -39.06 -5.20
CA ASP A 28 10.45 -40.00 -5.33
C ASP A 28 11.19 -39.84 -6.67
N THR A 29 10.45 -39.51 -7.73
CA THR A 29 10.95 -39.22 -9.08
C THR A 29 10.03 -38.26 -9.82
N LEU A 30 10.52 -37.64 -10.91
CA LEU A 30 9.67 -36.93 -11.87
C LEU A 30 9.12 -37.85 -12.98
N ASP A 31 9.71 -39.03 -13.18
CA ASP A 31 9.29 -39.95 -14.24
C ASP A 31 7.82 -40.35 -14.06
N GLY A 32 7.01 -40.14 -15.11
CA GLY A 32 5.58 -40.44 -15.11
C GLY A 32 4.71 -39.46 -14.32
N LYS A 33 5.29 -38.39 -13.77
CA LYS A 33 4.58 -37.37 -12.99
C LYS A 33 4.04 -36.24 -13.86
N THR A 34 3.01 -35.57 -13.36
CA THR A 34 2.47 -34.34 -13.94
C THR A 34 2.87 -33.14 -13.07
N ILE A 35 3.64 -32.21 -13.63
CA ILE A 35 4.13 -31.02 -12.94
C ILE A 35 3.53 -29.77 -13.57
N TYR A 36 2.81 -28.98 -12.78
CA TYR A 36 2.28 -27.70 -13.23
C TYR A 36 3.33 -26.59 -13.07
N ILE A 37 3.43 -25.71 -14.05
CA ILE A 37 4.26 -24.50 -14.01
C ILE A 37 3.29 -23.32 -14.07
N ALA A 38 3.08 -22.62 -12.97
CA ALA A 38 2.09 -21.56 -12.87
C ALA A 38 2.72 -20.17 -12.76
N GLY A 39 2.35 -19.30 -13.68
CA GLY A 39 2.66 -17.88 -13.66
C GLY A 39 1.74 -17.10 -12.72
N ILE A 40 2.30 -16.21 -11.90
CA ILE A 40 1.54 -15.34 -10.96
C ILE A 40 0.78 -14.17 -11.61
N ASN A 41 0.81 -14.07 -12.94
CA ASN A 41 0.12 -13.04 -13.73
C ASN A 41 0.50 -11.57 -13.38
N PHE A 42 1.78 -11.32 -13.07
CA PHE A 42 2.34 -9.96 -13.07
C PHE A 42 2.56 -9.43 -14.49
N ARG A 43 3.04 -10.30 -15.39
CA ARG A 43 3.03 -10.14 -16.84
C ARG A 43 2.38 -11.40 -17.41
N PRO A 44 1.36 -11.30 -18.27
CA PRO A 44 0.75 -12.48 -18.88
C PRO A 44 1.80 -13.33 -19.59
N LEU A 45 1.86 -14.62 -19.24
CA LEU A 45 2.80 -15.62 -19.74
C LEU A 45 4.28 -15.20 -19.69
N HIS A 46 4.85 -15.17 -18.48
CA HIS A 46 6.24 -14.80 -18.25
C HIS A 46 7.23 -15.68 -19.07
N GLN A 47 8.00 -15.08 -19.97
CA GLN A 47 8.92 -15.79 -20.89
C GLN A 47 9.93 -16.71 -20.18
N GLY A 48 10.48 -16.28 -19.03
CA GLY A 48 11.29 -17.20 -18.22
C GLY A 48 10.58 -18.50 -17.77
N LEU A 49 9.27 -18.51 -17.48
CA LEU A 49 8.57 -19.76 -17.19
C LEU A 49 8.39 -20.63 -18.44
N VAL A 50 8.23 -20.01 -19.62
CA VAL A 50 8.24 -20.71 -20.92
C VAL A 50 9.59 -21.40 -21.13
N GLU A 51 10.70 -20.73 -20.84
CA GLU A 51 12.03 -21.33 -20.94
C GLU A 51 12.27 -22.44 -19.90
N ILE A 52 11.79 -22.29 -18.66
CA ILE A 52 11.82 -23.37 -17.66
C ILE A 52 11.03 -24.58 -18.17
N HIS A 53 9.80 -24.36 -18.68
CA HIS A 53 8.96 -25.42 -19.26
C HIS A 53 9.68 -26.15 -20.40
N ARG A 54 10.28 -25.40 -21.34
CA ARG A 54 11.01 -25.96 -22.48
C ARG A 54 12.19 -26.83 -22.02
N ILE A 55 13.05 -26.29 -21.16
CA ILE A 55 14.26 -26.99 -20.68
C ILE A 55 13.88 -28.26 -19.89
N LEU A 56 12.87 -28.18 -19.02
CA LEU A 56 12.41 -29.33 -18.24
C LEU A 56 11.79 -30.41 -19.13
N THR A 57 10.98 -30.04 -20.12
CA THR A 57 10.39 -30.99 -21.07
C THR A 57 11.46 -31.72 -21.89
N GLU A 58 12.50 -31.00 -22.32
CA GLU A 58 13.65 -31.60 -23.03
C GLU A 58 14.45 -32.55 -22.14
N ARG A 59 14.69 -32.18 -20.87
CA ARG A 59 15.54 -32.94 -19.94
C ARG A 59 14.82 -34.14 -19.30
N TYR A 60 13.49 -34.06 -19.13
CA TYR A 60 12.66 -35.06 -18.47
C TYR A 60 11.48 -35.46 -19.37
N PRO A 61 11.72 -36.17 -20.49
CA PRO A 61 10.69 -36.46 -21.51
C PRO A 61 9.59 -37.42 -21.03
N LYS A 62 9.77 -38.08 -19.89
CA LYS A 62 8.76 -38.95 -19.26
C LYS A 62 7.86 -38.20 -18.25
N THR A 63 8.09 -36.91 -18.04
CA THR A 63 7.33 -36.06 -17.13
C THR A 63 6.44 -35.14 -17.97
N THR A 64 5.17 -35.00 -17.56
CA THR A 64 4.23 -34.10 -18.22
C THR A 64 4.32 -32.72 -17.56
N PHE A 65 4.81 -31.71 -18.29
CA PHE A 65 4.84 -30.32 -17.79
C PHE A 65 3.69 -29.49 -18.38
N ILE A 66 2.87 -28.88 -17.52
CA ILE A 66 1.71 -28.07 -17.92
C ILE A 66 1.95 -26.62 -17.52
N LEU A 67 2.13 -25.74 -18.50
CA LEU A 67 2.28 -24.30 -18.28
C LEU A 67 0.91 -23.62 -18.20
N LYS A 68 0.66 -22.90 -17.10
CA LYS A 68 -0.56 -22.11 -16.86
C LYS A 68 -0.19 -20.71 -16.37
N VAL A 69 -1.12 -19.79 -16.49
CA VAL A 69 -1.08 -18.47 -15.85
C VAL A 69 -2.36 -18.36 -15.04
N LYS A 70 -2.25 -17.95 -13.78
CA LYS A 70 -3.42 -17.76 -12.94
C LYS A 70 -4.32 -16.63 -13.47
N GLU A 71 -5.60 -16.71 -13.18
CA GLU A 71 -6.58 -15.66 -13.43
C GLU A 71 -6.40 -14.50 -12.43
N GLY A 72 -6.66 -13.26 -12.86
CA GLY A 72 -6.49 -12.05 -12.05
C GLY A 72 -5.02 -11.70 -11.76
N SER A 73 -4.78 -10.50 -11.23
CA SER A 73 -3.42 -10.03 -10.89
C SER A 73 -2.79 -10.86 -9.75
N TYR A 74 -1.49 -10.73 -9.48
CA TYR A 74 -0.80 -11.43 -8.40
C TYR A 74 -1.33 -11.14 -6.98
N PHE A 75 -2.26 -10.19 -6.81
CA PHE A 75 -3.01 -9.98 -5.56
C PHE A 75 -4.20 -10.93 -5.39
N VAL A 76 -4.68 -11.53 -6.48
CA VAL A 76 -5.90 -12.35 -6.51
C VAL A 76 -5.56 -13.83 -6.31
N ASN A 77 -6.27 -14.50 -5.41
CA ASN A 77 -6.20 -15.95 -5.26
C ASN A 77 -7.02 -16.64 -6.35
N ASP A 78 -6.36 -17.42 -7.20
CA ASP A 78 -7.03 -18.24 -8.20
C ASP A 78 -7.35 -19.62 -7.63
N GLN A 79 -8.39 -19.68 -6.79
CA GLN A 79 -8.78 -20.93 -6.13
C GLN A 79 -9.09 -22.03 -7.15
N LYS A 80 -9.67 -21.67 -8.30
CA LYS A 80 -9.99 -22.61 -9.38
C LYS A 80 -8.75 -23.29 -9.93
N LEU A 81 -7.67 -22.53 -10.18
CA LEU A 81 -6.40 -23.12 -10.61
C LEU A 81 -5.75 -23.97 -9.52
N TRP A 82 -5.82 -23.55 -8.25
CA TRP A 82 -5.26 -24.35 -7.15
C TRP A 82 -5.99 -25.68 -6.98
N ASP A 83 -7.31 -25.70 -7.13
CA ASP A 83 -8.10 -26.94 -7.10
C ASP A 83 -7.78 -27.84 -8.31
N GLU A 84 -7.63 -27.27 -9.52
CA GLU A 84 -7.16 -28.02 -10.70
C GLU A 84 -5.78 -28.65 -10.47
N ILE A 85 -4.84 -27.90 -9.89
CA ILE A 85 -3.50 -28.40 -9.57
C ILE A 85 -3.58 -29.52 -8.54
N LYS A 86 -4.39 -29.38 -7.49
CA LYS A 86 -4.54 -30.43 -6.47
C LYS A 86 -5.15 -31.71 -7.03
N GLU A 87 -6.06 -31.62 -7.98
CA GLU A 87 -6.70 -32.78 -8.61
C GLU A 87 -5.76 -33.49 -9.60
N LYS A 88 -4.96 -32.73 -10.35
CA LYS A 88 -4.27 -33.24 -11.57
C LYS A 88 -2.75 -33.26 -11.50
N ALA A 89 -2.13 -32.59 -10.54
CA ALA A 89 -0.68 -32.47 -10.45
C ALA A 89 -0.11 -33.36 -9.36
N ASP A 90 1.08 -33.90 -9.61
CA ASP A 90 1.93 -34.51 -8.60
C ASP A 90 2.83 -33.44 -7.92
N GLY A 91 3.08 -32.32 -8.59
CA GLY A 91 3.91 -31.22 -8.08
C GLY A 91 3.71 -29.92 -8.87
N ALA A 92 4.23 -28.82 -8.34
CA ALA A 92 4.06 -27.51 -8.97
C ALA A 92 5.34 -26.64 -8.94
N ILE A 93 5.46 -25.72 -9.89
CA ILE A 93 6.48 -24.67 -9.94
C ILE A 93 5.73 -23.35 -10.03
N ILE A 94 5.99 -22.41 -9.11
CA ILE A 94 5.31 -21.10 -9.07
C ILE A 94 6.32 -19.97 -9.28
N GLY A 95 6.02 -19.04 -10.18
CA GLY A 95 6.92 -17.91 -10.43
C GLY A 95 6.41 -16.92 -11.49
N VAL A 96 7.24 -16.01 -11.99
CA VAL A 96 8.48 -15.56 -11.36
C VAL A 96 8.16 -14.36 -10.49
N GLY A 97 8.57 -14.42 -9.23
CA GLY A 97 8.52 -13.29 -8.30
C GLY A 97 9.79 -12.44 -8.42
N GLN A 98 9.68 -11.17 -8.78
CA GLN A 98 10.81 -10.30 -9.11
C GLN A 98 10.73 -8.87 -8.57
N LEU A 99 9.65 -8.53 -7.89
CA LEU A 99 9.44 -7.25 -7.22
C LEU A 99 9.07 -7.51 -5.75
N ASP A 100 9.19 -6.47 -4.95
CA ASP A 100 8.80 -6.39 -3.54
C ASP A 100 7.44 -7.01 -3.20
N THR A 101 6.44 -6.82 -4.06
CA THR A 101 5.06 -7.22 -3.82
C THR A 101 4.71 -8.58 -4.42
N ASN A 102 5.36 -8.95 -5.54
CA ASN A 102 5.05 -10.19 -6.25
C ASN A 102 5.98 -11.37 -5.87
N ALA A 103 7.20 -11.11 -5.38
CA ALA A 103 8.07 -12.15 -4.84
C ALA A 103 7.48 -12.81 -3.60
N PRO A 104 6.89 -12.05 -2.65
CA PRO A 104 6.17 -12.68 -1.57
C PRO A 104 4.86 -13.35 -1.99
N ALA A 105 4.18 -12.86 -3.03
CA ALA A 105 3.01 -13.55 -3.58
C ALA A 105 3.35 -14.98 -4.05
N VAL A 106 4.53 -15.20 -4.65
CA VAL A 106 5.02 -16.56 -4.97
C VAL A 106 5.08 -17.42 -3.70
N VAL A 107 5.68 -16.91 -2.62
CA VAL A 107 5.77 -17.63 -1.34
C VAL A 107 4.39 -17.97 -0.78
N ILE A 108 3.43 -17.05 -0.87
CA ILE A 108 2.05 -17.27 -0.44
C ILE A 108 1.40 -18.40 -1.22
N PHE A 109 1.41 -18.33 -2.55
CA PHE A 109 0.79 -19.36 -3.39
C PHE A 109 1.47 -20.72 -3.24
N THR A 110 2.80 -20.72 -3.06
CA THR A 110 3.54 -21.93 -2.67
C THR A 110 3.03 -22.50 -1.36
N SER A 111 2.85 -21.68 -0.32
CA SER A 111 2.33 -22.17 0.97
C SER A 111 0.91 -22.75 0.88
N ILE A 112 0.07 -22.20 -0.01
CA ILE A 112 -1.28 -22.71 -0.27
C ILE A 112 -1.21 -24.12 -0.87
N LEU A 113 -0.42 -24.29 -1.93
CA LEU A 113 -0.26 -25.59 -2.60
C LEU A 113 0.41 -26.64 -1.70
N GLU A 114 1.43 -26.25 -0.94
CA GLU A 114 2.09 -27.10 0.05
C GLU A 114 1.09 -27.57 1.12
N LYS A 115 0.24 -26.68 1.63
CA LYS A 115 -0.85 -27.03 2.57
C LYS A 115 -1.90 -27.94 1.93
N MET A 116 -2.09 -27.85 0.61
CA MET A 116 -2.96 -28.76 -0.17
C MET A 116 -2.32 -30.13 -0.44
N GLY A 117 -1.07 -30.34 -0.01
CA GLY A 117 -0.34 -31.60 -0.18
C GLY A 117 0.46 -31.68 -1.48
N ILE A 118 0.62 -30.58 -2.20
CA ILE A 118 1.35 -30.53 -3.48
C ILE A 118 2.77 -29.98 -3.25
N PRO A 119 3.82 -30.79 -3.45
CA PRO A 119 5.20 -30.31 -3.36
C PRO A 119 5.41 -29.22 -4.42
N THR A 120 5.85 -28.04 -3.97
CA THR A 120 5.88 -26.86 -4.82
C THR A 120 7.26 -26.19 -4.79
N ALA A 121 7.79 -25.86 -5.98
CA ALA A 121 9.04 -25.14 -6.16
C ALA A 121 8.79 -23.66 -6.47
N PRO A 122 9.02 -22.74 -5.51
CA PRO A 122 8.95 -21.31 -5.76
C PRO A 122 10.18 -20.81 -6.52
N VAL A 123 9.95 -20.00 -7.56
CA VAL A 123 10.98 -19.32 -8.36
C VAL A 123 10.86 -17.81 -8.19
N VAL A 124 11.86 -17.23 -7.56
CA VAL A 124 11.94 -15.80 -7.25
C VAL A 124 13.30 -15.24 -7.68
N THR A 125 13.44 -13.92 -7.83
CA THR A 125 14.74 -13.33 -8.18
C THR A 125 15.59 -13.08 -6.94
N ALA A 126 16.92 -13.11 -7.11
CA ALA A 126 17.92 -12.88 -6.07
C ALA A 126 17.95 -11.46 -5.50
N GLY A 127 17.08 -10.56 -5.96
CA GLY A 127 16.94 -9.22 -5.38
C GLY A 127 16.25 -9.20 -4.01
N PHE A 128 15.52 -10.26 -3.63
CA PHE A 128 14.66 -10.27 -2.43
C PHE A 128 14.79 -11.53 -1.54
N PRO A 129 16.01 -11.99 -1.21
CA PRO A 129 16.18 -13.24 -0.47
C PRO A 129 15.68 -13.16 0.98
N ASP A 130 15.99 -12.08 1.70
CA ASP A 130 15.59 -11.94 3.11
C ASP A 130 14.10 -11.67 3.25
N LEU A 131 13.54 -10.88 2.33
CA LEU A 131 12.10 -10.66 2.22
C LEU A 131 11.34 -11.98 2.05
N THR A 132 11.70 -12.79 1.05
CA THR A 132 11.00 -14.06 0.77
C THR A 132 11.16 -15.07 1.90
N ARG A 133 12.32 -15.12 2.58
CA ARG A 133 12.52 -15.93 3.80
C ARG A 133 11.67 -15.45 4.97
N SER A 134 11.63 -14.14 5.24
CA SER A 134 10.79 -13.53 6.28
C SER A 134 9.31 -13.89 6.08
N PHE A 135 8.87 -13.90 4.83
CA PHE A 135 7.51 -14.31 4.48
C PHE A 135 7.27 -15.80 4.61
N ALA A 136 8.22 -16.64 4.20
CA ALA A 136 8.11 -18.07 4.41
C ALA A 136 7.98 -18.39 5.91
N TYR A 137 8.79 -17.74 6.76
CA TYR A 137 8.66 -17.80 8.22
C TYR A 137 7.27 -17.37 8.69
N LYS A 138 6.78 -16.20 8.27
CA LYS A 138 5.44 -15.67 8.64
C LYS A 138 4.28 -16.53 8.16
N LYS A 139 4.42 -17.23 7.03
CA LYS A 139 3.45 -18.23 6.55
C LYS A 139 3.60 -19.60 7.21
N GLY A 140 4.49 -19.73 8.21
CA GLY A 140 4.67 -20.97 8.96
C GLY A 140 5.55 -22.01 8.27
N MET A 141 6.30 -21.62 7.25
CA MET A 141 7.21 -22.48 6.49
C MET A 141 8.66 -21.96 6.58
N PRO A 142 9.27 -21.86 7.77
CA PRO A 142 10.63 -21.32 7.92
C PRO A 142 11.70 -22.08 7.11
N GLY A 143 11.47 -23.37 6.85
CA GLY A 143 12.33 -24.23 6.02
C GLY A 143 11.98 -24.24 4.53
N LEU A 144 11.09 -23.37 4.04
CA LEU A 144 10.67 -23.39 2.63
C LEU A 144 11.87 -23.26 1.70
N ARG A 145 11.98 -24.19 0.75
CA ARG A 145 13.10 -24.24 -0.19
C ARG A 145 12.88 -23.29 -1.36
N LEU A 146 13.52 -22.12 -1.30
CA LEU A 146 13.45 -21.08 -2.32
C LEU A 146 14.44 -21.33 -3.47
N THR A 147 14.02 -21.07 -4.71
CA THR A 147 14.91 -21.03 -5.87
C THR A 147 15.11 -19.60 -6.32
N PHE A 148 16.35 -19.12 -6.34
CA PHE A 148 16.69 -17.77 -6.76
C PHE A 148 17.28 -17.75 -8.17
N ILE A 149 16.79 -16.84 -9.01
CA ILE A 149 17.36 -16.55 -10.33
C ILE A 149 17.96 -15.13 -10.35
N PRO A 150 18.92 -14.82 -11.23
CA PRO A 150 19.52 -13.48 -11.32
C PRO A 150 18.50 -12.33 -11.45
N HIS A 151 18.82 -11.19 -10.85
CA HIS A 151 18.02 -9.95 -10.87
C HIS A 151 18.78 -8.82 -11.60
N PRO A 152 18.12 -7.94 -12.39
CA PRO A 152 16.72 -7.98 -12.79
C PRO A 152 16.46 -9.05 -13.87
N PHE A 153 15.25 -9.60 -13.88
CA PHE A 153 14.90 -10.76 -14.73
C PHE A 153 13.97 -10.40 -15.90
N SER A 154 12.71 -9.99 -15.68
CA SER A 154 11.76 -9.71 -16.77
C SER A 154 12.18 -8.61 -17.73
N ALA A 155 12.97 -7.64 -17.27
CA ALA A 155 13.41 -6.51 -18.09
C ALA A 155 14.54 -6.88 -19.07
N ARG A 156 15.02 -8.13 -19.04
CA ARG A 156 16.11 -8.61 -19.90
C ARG A 156 15.55 -9.31 -21.15
N PRO A 157 16.28 -9.28 -22.29
CA PRO A 157 15.95 -10.08 -23.46
C PRO A 157 15.79 -11.57 -23.13
N VAL A 158 14.96 -12.28 -23.91
CA VAL A 158 14.65 -13.71 -23.67
C VAL A 158 15.92 -14.56 -23.66
N GLU A 159 16.90 -14.22 -24.48
CA GLU A 159 18.20 -14.90 -24.55
C GLU A 159 18.94 -14.80 -23.22
N VAL A 160 18.92 -13.62 -22.59
CA VAL A 160 19.56 -13.40 -21.29
C VAL A 160 18.79 -14.13 -20.19
N GLN A 161 17.46 -14.10 -20.21
CA GLN A 161 16.62 -14.86 -19.26
C GLN A 161 16.90 -16.37 -19.36
N ARG A 162 17.05 -16.89 -20.58
CA ARG A 162 17.40 -18.30 -20.83
C ARG A 162 18.75 -18.66 -20.24
N GLU A 163 19.77 -17.84 -20.45
CA GLU A 163 21.11 -18.10 -19.88
C GLU A 163 21.11 -17.99 -18.36
N TYR A 164 20.31 -17.08 -17.78
CA TYR A 164 20.08 -17.04 -16.34
C TYR A 164 19.46 -18.33 -15.81
N ILE A 165 18.42 -18.87 -16.47
CA ILE A 165 17.76 -20.12 -16.05
C ILE A 165 18.70 -21.33 -16.18
N LYS A 166 19.53 -21.40 -17.22
CA LYS A 166 20.54 -22.46 -17.37
C LYS A 166 21.70 -22.33 -16.38
N GLY A 167 21.89 -21.13 -15.84
CA GLY A 167 22.97 -20.79 -14.94
C GLY A 167 22.75 -21.25 -13.51
N LYS A 168 23.43 -20.55 -12.60
CA LYS A 168 23.45 -20.83 -11.17
C LYS A 168 22.55 -19.88 -10.39
N ASP A 169 21.94 -20.39 -9.33
CA ASP A 169 21.27 -19.62 -8.30
C ASP A 169 22.31 -18.67 -7.67
N PRO A 170 22.11 -17.33 -7.73
CA PRO A 170 23.11 -16.37 -7.25
C PRO A 170 23.37 -16.42 -5.74
N ILE A 171 22.47 -17.04 -4.97
CA ILE A 171 22.54 -17.08 -3.51
C ILE A 171 23.30 -18.31 -3.04
N ASN A 172 23.09 -19.47 -3.66
CA ASN A 172 23.67 -20.74 -3.20
C ASN A 172 24.62 -21.41 -4.22
N GLY A 173 24.68 -20.92 -5.46
CA GLY A 173 25.58 -21.40 -6.50
C GLY A 173 25.20 -22.71 -7.20
N LYS A 174 24.03 -23.30 -6.89
CA LYS A 174 23.52 -24.51 -7.55
C LYS A 174 22.94 -24.19 -8.93
N LEU A 175 22.90 -25.17 -9.83
CA LEU A 175 22.23 -24.99 -11.12
C LEU A 175 20.72 -24.87 -10.91
N ILE A 176 20.11 -23.81 -11.45
CA ILE A 176 18.71 -23.45 -11.16
C ILE A 176 17.74 -24.58 -11.53
N ILE A 177 17.88 -25.15 -12.74
CA ILE A 177 17.02 -26.26 -13.18
C ILE A 177 17.15 -27.48 -12.27
N GLU A 178 18.36 -27.79 -11.81
CA GLU A 178 18.60 -28.94 -10.92
C GLU A 178 18.02 -28.67 -9.53
N GLN A 179 18.17 -27.44 -9.03
CA GLN A 179 17.58 -27.02 -7.77
C GLN A 179 16.06 -27.08 -7.79
N ILE A 180 15.40 -26.64 -8.86
CA ILE A 180 13.93 -26.76 -9.00
C ILE A 180 13.50 -28.23 -8.82
N VAL A 181 14.22 -29.16 -9.46
CA VAL A 181 13.94 -30.60 -9.34
C VAL A 181 14.23 -31.10 -7.92
N GLU A 182 15.34 -30.69 -7.30
CA GLU A 182 15.67 -31.03 -5.91
C GLU A 182 14.59 -30.53 -4.93
N VAL A 183 14.02 -29.35 -5.15
CA VAL A 183 12.94 -28.81 -4.29
C VAL A 183 11.72 -29.73 -4.32
N LEU A 184 11.42 -30.33 -5.46
CA LEU A 184 10.28 -31.24 -5.63
C LEU A 184 10.56 -32.66 -5.13
N THR A 185 11.82 -33.12 -5.17
CA THR A 185 12.16 -34.54 -5.02
C THR A 185 12.98 -34.89 -3.77
N LYS A 186 13.84 -33.99 -3.30
CA LYS A 186 14.75 -34.30 -2.19
C LYS A 186 13.95 -34.55 -0.91
N PRO A 187 14.15 -35.65 -0.16
CA PRO A 187 13.38 -35.94 1.05
C PRO A 187 13.37 -34.79 2.06
N LEU A 188 12.27 -34.67 2.81
CA LEU A 188 12.12 -33.65 3.85
C LEU A 188 13.00 -33.96 5.06
N THR A 189 13.62 -32.91 5.60
CA THR A 189 14.24 -32.90 6.92
C THR A 189 13.17 -32.89 8.02
N ASP A 190 13.55 -33.16 9.26
CA ASP A 190 12.60 -33.15 10.38
C ASP A 190 12.09 -31.73 10.70
N GLU A 191 12.91 -30.70 10.45
CA GLU A 191 12.51 -29.30 10.59
C GLU A 191 11.37 -28.94 9.63
N GLU A 192 11.46 -29.39 8.37
CA GLU A 192 10.45 -29.13 7.33
C GLU A 192 9.13 -29.87 7.55
N LYS A 193 9.11 -30.87 8.46
CA LYS A 193 7.91 -31.62 8.84
C LYS A 193 7.24 -31.08 10.10
N LYS A 194 7.84 -30.10 10.78
CA LYS A 194 7.31 -29.62 12.06
C LYS A 194 5.91 -29.03 11.90
N THR A 195 5.09 -29.30 12.90
CA THR A 195 3.76 -28.73 13.08
C THR A 195 3.71 -28.01 14.44
N GLY A 196 2.62 -27.28 14.68
CA GLY A 196 2.40 -26.56 15.93
C GLY A 196 2.32 -25.05 15.72
N THR A 197 2.45 -24.30 16.80
CA THR A 197 2.21 -22.86 16.81
C THR A 197 3.41 -22.17 17.44
N ILE A 198 3.92 -21.13 16.78
CA ILE A 198 4.94 -20.24 17.32
C ILE A 198 4.22 -19.02 17.90
N GLU A 199 4.17 -18.97 19.22
CA GLU A 199 3.69 -17.79 19.96
C GLU A 199 4.68 -16.63 19.82
N ARG A 200 4.15 -15.40 19.73
CA ARG A 200 4.95 -14.17 19.58
C ARG A 200 4.62 -13.17 20.68
N PRO A 201 4.82 -13.55 21.97
CA PRO A 201 4.46 -12.70 23.08
C PRO A 201 5.28 -11.41 23.04
N ARG A 202 4.61 -10.28 23.30
CA ARG A 202 5.27 -8.99 23.50
C ARG A 202 5.03 -8.50 24.91
N PRO A 203 6.09 -8.06 25.63
CA PRO A 203 5.89 -7.46 26.93
C PRO A 203 5.14 -6.13 26.76
N ARG A 204 4.08 -5.93 27.54
CA ARG A 204 3.33 -4.66 27.57
C ARG A 204 4.20 -3.48 28.05
N THR A 205 5.18 -3.74 28.92
CA THR A 205 6.03 -2.73 29.54
C THR A 205 7.51 -3.01 29.28
N LEU A 206 8.30 -1.96 29.13
CA LEU A 206 9.76 -1.99 28.96
C LEU A 206 10.45 -1.29 30.15
N GLY A 207 11.72 -1.66 30.41
CA GLY A 207 12.50 -1.13 31.55
C GLY A 207 12.25 -1.89 32.86
N PRO A 208 12.56 -1.29 34.04
CA PRO A 208 12.95 0.11 34.24
C PRO A 208 14.41 0.43 33.83
N ASP A 209 14.61 1.55 33.15
CA ASP A 209 15.94 2.04 32.73
C ASP A 209 15.97 3.59 32.67
N THR A 210 17.13 4.20 32.42
CA THR A 210 17.22 5.66 32.26
C THR A 210 16.49 6.12 30.98
N PRO A 211 15.94 7.35 30.95
CA PRO A 211 15.30 7.89 29.76
C PRO A 211 16.18 7.82 28.50
N GLU A 212 17.47 8.13 28.62
CA GLU A 212 18.40 8.11 27.49
C GLU A 212 18.60 6.71 26.93
N ASN A 213 18.68 5.68 27.79
CA ASN A 213 18.77 4.29 27.36
C ASN A 213 17.49 3.82 26.66
N LEU A 214 16.32 4.24 27.16
CA LEU A 214 15.03 3.90 26.55
C LEU A 214 14.82 4.62 25.22
N GLU A 215 15.19 5.89 25.10
CA GLU A 215 15.13 6.62 23.82
C GLU A 215 16.06 5.98 22.79
N ARG A 216 17.29 5.60 23.20
CA ARG A 216 18.21 4.87 22.33
C ARG A 216 17.63 3.51 21.91
N LEU A 217 17.04 2.75 22.83
CA LEU A 217 16.36 1.48 22.52
C LEU A 217 15.28 1.69 21.46
N PHE A 218 14.39 2.68 21.62
CA PHE A 218 13.30 2.92 20.67
C PHE A 218 13.83 3.32 19.29
N LEU A 219 14.94 4.06 19.23
CA LEU A 219 15.59 4.43 17.97
C LEU A 219 16.25 3.22 17.30
N GLU A 220 17.02 2.43 18.04
CA GLU A 220 17.75 1.25 17.53
C GLU A 220 16.80 0.14 17.07
N GLU A 221 15.67 -0.04 17.75
CA GLU A 221 14.61 -0.97 17.35
C GLU A 221 13.73 -0.45 16.20
N GLY A 222 13.99 0.78 15.72
CA GLY A 222 13.26 1.40 14.61
C GLY A 222 11.82 1.80 14.95
N TRP A 223 11.47 1.97 16.23
CA TRP A 223 10.12 2.33 16.69
C TRP A 223 9.85 3.83 16.67
N THR A 224 10.86 4.65 16.40
CA THR A 224 10.70 6.08 16.12
C THR A 224 10.70 6.35 14.62
N ASP A 225 10.34 7.56 14.24
CA ASP A 225 10.48 8.09 12.88
C ASP A 225 11.89 8.67 12.63
N GLY A 226 12.87 8.39 13.49
CA GLY A 226 14.21 9.00 13.42
C GLY A 226 14.30 10.36 14.12
N LEU A 227 13.17 10.92 14.56
CA LEU A 227 13.12 12.12 15.40
C LEU A 227 13.01 11.73 16.89
N PRO A 228 13.38 12.63 17.82
CA PRO A 228 13.14 12.42 19.25
C PRO A 228 11.67 12.19 19.57
N ILE A 229 11.41 11.33 20.55
CA ILE A 229 10.05 10.99 21.01
C ILE A 229 9.83 11.43 22.45
N ILE A 230 8.57 11.56 22.84
CA ILE A 230 8.21 11.59 24.27
C ILE A 230 8.04 10.14 24.74
N LEU A 231 8.83 9.71 25.73
CA LEU A 231 8.71 8.36 26.27
C LEU A 231 7.28 8.08 26.80
N PRO A 232 6.63 6.99 26.37
CA PRO A 232 5.25 6.66 26.73
C PRO A 232 5.17 5.99 28.10
N THR A 233 5.42 6.77 29.16
CA THR A 233 5.20 6.35 30.55
C THR A 233 3.71 6.09 30.80
N LYS A 234 3.36 5.23 31.77
CA LYS A 234 1.96 4.91 32.11
C LYS A 234 1.12 6.15 32.40
N GLU A 235 1.71 7.14 33.07
CA GLU A 235 1.04 8.38 33.49
C GLU A 235 0.66 9.24 32.28
N ARG A 236 1.60 9.44 31.34
CA ARG A 236 1.35 10.16 30.08
C ARG A 236 0.32 9.47 29.21
N VAL A 237 0.37 8.14 29.12
CA VAL A 237 -0.60 7.38 28.32
C VAL A 237 -1.98 7.46 28.96
N ALA A 238 -2.08 7.35 30.28
CA ALA A 238 -3.35 7.55 31.00
C ALA A 238 -3.90 8.98 30.78
N GLU A 239 -3.04 9.99 30.71
CA GLU A 239 -3.46 11.37 30.41
C GLU A 239 -4.07 11.48 29.00
N ILE A 240 -3.41 10.90 28.00
CA ILE A 240 -3.91 10.89 26.62
C ILE A 240 -5.24 10.15 26.51
N LEU A 241 -5.37 9.00 27.19
CA LEU A 241 -6.59 8.20 27.20
C LEU A 241 -7.82 8.96 27.75
N MET A 242 -7.65 10.02 28.54
CA MET A 242 -8.77 10.88 28.96
C MET A 242 -9.44 11.63 27.79
N GLY A 243 -8.85 11.61 26.60
CA GLY A 243 -9.37 12.23 25.39
C GLY A 243 -10.48 11.44 24.69
N THR A 244 -10.81 10.25 25.18
CA THR A 244 -11.84 9.38 24.57
C THR A 244 -12.66 8.68 25.66
N GLY A 245 -13.92 8.34 25.35
CA GLY A 245 -14.76 7.48 26.19
C GLY A 245 -14.53 5.98 26.00
N HIS A 246 -13.64 5.58 25.09
CA HIS A 246 -13.38 4.18 24.74
C HIS A 246 -12.43 3.48 25.74
N GLU A 247 -12.62 2.17 25.91
CA GLU A 247 -11.81 1.38 26.83
C GLU A 247 -10.40 1.13 26.25
N PRO A 248 -9.32 1.18 27.07
CA PRO A 248 -7.95 1.05 26.57
C PRO A 248 -7.63 -0.28 25.86
N ASP A 249 -8.32 -1.37 26.21
CA ASP A 249 -8.19 -2.70 25.62
C ASP A 249 -9.14 -2.94 24.43
N GLU A 250 -9.99 -1.97 24.09
CA GLU A 250 -10.84 -2.05 22.90
C GLU A 250 -9.98 -2.18 21.64
N ILE A 251 -10.21 -3.25 20.88
CA ILE A 251 -9.55 -3.51 19.61
C ILE A 251 -10.11 -2.52 18.59
N ILE A 252 -9.23 -1.69 18.04
CA ILE A 252 -9.60 -0.74 16.98
C ILE A 252 -9.62 -1.45 15.63
N GLY A 253 -8.65 -2.34 15.38
CA GLY A 253 -8.56 -3.06 14.13
C GLY A 253 -7.24 -3.76 13.92
N MET A 254 -6.95 -4.05 12.65
CA MET A 254 -5.71 -4.68 12.21
C MET A 254 -5.04 -3.83 11.12
N MET A 255 -3.71 -3.76 11.10
CA MET A 255 -2.93 -2.94 10.17
C MET A 255 -1.74 -3.72 9.62
N GLN A 256 -1.35 -3.41 8.38
CA GLN A 256 -0.19 -3.98 7.70
C GLN A 256 0.42 -2.98 6.69
N PRO A 257 1.70 -3.14 6.30
CA PRO A 257 2.40 -2.14 5.47
C PRO A 257 1.89 -2.07 4.03
N THR A 258 1.33 -3.16 3.50
CA THR A 258 0.61 -3.17 2.23
C THR A 258 -0.67 -3.96 2.43
N PRO A 259 -1.83 -3.30 2.59
CA PRO A 259 -3.10 -4.02 2.45
C PRO A 259 -3.19 -4.59 1.04
N PRO A 260 -3.90 -5.72 0.83
CA PRO A 260 -4.19 -6.13 -0.54
C PRO A 260 -4.83 -4.95 -1.27
N ASN A 261 -4.50 -4.75 -2.55
CA ASN A 261 -5.16 -3.76 -3.41
C ASN A 261 -6.68 -3.98 -3.50
N GLU A 262 -7.12 -5.11 -2.95
CA GLU A 262 -8.45 -5.60 -2.95
C GLU A 262 -9.02 -5.78 -1.53
N ALA A 263 -9.81 -4.81 -1.05
CA ALA A 263 -10.86 -5.09 -0.06
C ALA A 263 -12.10 -5.68 -0.78
N TRP A 264 -11.99 -6.86 -1.41
CA TRP A 264 -13.06 -7.40 -2.27
C TRP A 264 -13.76 -8.61 -1.67
N GLU A 265 -14.12 -8.59 -0.38
CA GLU A 265 -15.19 -9.50 0.07
C GLU A 265 -15.99 -9.12 1.32
N THR A 266 -15.82 -7.93 1.90
CA THR A 266 -16.70 -7.48 2.99
C THR A 266 -17.18 -6.04 2.82
N THR A 267 -17.90 -5.78 1.73
CA THR A 267 -19.21 -5.08 1.73
C THR A 267 -19.83 -5.16 0.33
N SER A 268 -20.32 -6.34 -0.06
CA SER A 268 -21.47 -6.45 -0.95
C SER A 268 -22.77 -6.14 -0.16
N ARG A 269 -22.80 -4.93 0.40
CA ARG A 269 -24.03 -4.18 0.64
C ARG A 269 -23.85 -2.89 -0.15
N GLN A 270 -24.69 -2.70 -1.15
CA GLN A 270 -24.84 -1.50 -1.98
C GLN A 270 -24.10 -0.26 -1.46
N LEU A 271 -22.97 0.07 -2.06
CA LEU A 271 -22.62 1.47 -2.33
C LEU A 271 -22.81 1.70 -3.82
N GLY A 272 -24.07 1.57 -4.24
CA GLY A 272 -24.55 2.19 -5.46
C GLY A 272 -25.10 3.54 -5.08
N GLY A 273 -24.37 4.62 -5.39
CA GLY A 273 -24.83 5.98 -5.18
C GLY A 273 -24.95 6.41 -3.71
N ASN A 274 -24.95 7.72 -3.53
CA ASN A 274 -25.26 8.49 -2.32
C ASN A 274 -25.80 7.73 -1.09
N GLN A 275 -25.21 8.08 0.06
CA GLN A 275 -25.61 7.79 1.46
C GLN A 275 -24.77 6.73 2.18
N ALA A 276 -23.71 7.18 2.85
CA ALA A 276 -23.17 6.54 4.06
C ALA A 276 -23.45 7.47 5.25
N THR A 277 -24.68 7.42 5.77
CA THR A 277 -24.98 7.78 7.17
C THR A 277 -25.41 6.48 7.84
N GLY A 278 -24.61 5.95 8.76
CA GLY A 278 -24.89 4.64 9.34
C GLY A 278 -23.86 4.17 10.36
N VAL A 279 -24.12 4.55 11.61
CA VAL A 279 -23.51 4.19 12.90
C VAL A 279 -22.89 2.78 12.97
N ALA A 280 -21.69 2.72 13.56
CA ALA A 280 -20.98 1.51 13.97
C ALA A 280 -21.87 0.56 14.81
N GLY A 281 -22.10 -0.65 14.29
CA GLY A 281 -22.83 -1.71 14.98
C GLY A 281 -21.91 -2.86 15.39
N LYS A 282 -21.93 -3.19 16.68
CA LYS A 282 -21.24 -4.31 17.33
C LYS A 282 -21.59 -5.65 16.67
N ASN A 283 -20.58 -6.52 16.54
CA ASN A 283 -20.57 -7.88 15.96
C ASN A 283 -20.55 -7.96 14.42
N LYS A 284 -19.38 -8.34 13.87
CA LYS A 284 -19.23 -9.06 12.59
C LYS A 284 -17.81 -9.62 12.42
N LEU A 285 -17.66 -10.91 12.71
CA LEU A 285 -16.76 -11.79 11.96
C LEU A 285 -17.65 -12.66 11.06
N PRO A 286 -17.29 -12.82 9.77
CA PRO A 286 -17.13 -14.18 9.28
C PRO A 286 -15.96 -14.36 8.30
N VAL A 287 -15.51 -15.61 8.25
CA VAL A 287 -14.45 -16.19 7.40
C VAL A 287 -14.71 -15.97 5.91
N THR A 288 -13.70 -15.48 5.18
CA THR A 288 -13.56 -15.65 3.72
C THR A 288 -12.15 -16.15 3.40
N MET A 289 -12.07 -17.16 2.53
CA MET A 289 -10.81 -17.81 2.13
C MET A 289 -10.06 -16.94 1.11
N GLN A 290 -9.52 -15.84 1.61
CA GLN A 290 -8.63 -14.94 0.87
C GLN A 290 -7.20 -15.49 0.90
N PRO A 291 -6.34 -15.22 -0.11
CA PRO A 291 -4.92 -15.42 0.11
C PRO A 291 -4.54 -14.46 1.23
N SER A 292 -3.83 -14.95 2.25
CA SER A 292 -3.34 -14.03 3.27
C SER A 292 -2.56 -12.92 2.54
N PRO A 293 -2.80 -11.63 2.84
CA PRO A 293 -2.03 -10.53 2.26
C PRO A 293 -0.53 -10.84 2.40
N PRO A 294 0.31 -10.25 1.53
CA PRO A 294 1.73 -10.46 1.63
C PRO A 294 2.19 -10.26 3.08
N TYR A 295 1.87 -9.12 3.65
CA TYR A 295 2.17 -8.85 5.05
C TYR A 295 1.12 -9.48 5.98
N GLU A 296 1.54 -9.81 7.19
CA GLU A 296 0.62 -10.16 8.27
C GLU A 296 -0.02 -8.88 8.82
N SER A 297 -1.32 -8.91 9.07
CA SER A 297 -1.98 -7.83 9.77
C SER A 297 -1.76 -7.98 11.27
N TRP A 298 -1.39 -6.88 11.92
CA TRP A 298 -1.17 -6.81 13.35
C TRP A 298 -2.36 -6.13 14.01
N GLU A 299 -2.84 -6.71 15.10
CA GLU A 299 -3.94 -6.16 15.88
C GLU A 299 -3.45 -5.01 16.78
N TYR A 300 -4.30 -4.04 17.05
CA TYR A 300 -4.00 -2.97 17.98
C TYR A 300 -5.26 -2.44 18.66
N THR A 301 -5.05 -1.80 19.81
CA THR A 301 -6.10 -1.29 20.71
C THR A 301 -6.00 0.23 20.89
N VAL A 302 -6.96 0.80 21.60
CA VAL A 302 -6.95 2.21 22.03
C VAL A 302 -5.68 2.57 22.80
N GLU A 303 -5.21 1.72 23.73
CA GLU A 303 -3.95 1.94 24.45
C GLU A 303 -2.75 2.00 23.49
N HIS A 304 -2.68 1.11 22.50
CA HIS A 304 -1.60 1.11 21.52
C HIS A 304 -1.56 2.41 20.69
N VAL A 305 -2.73 2.94 20.31
CA VAL A 305 -2.82 4.22 19.61
C VAL A 305 -2.42 5.38 20.52
N ALA A 306 -2.89 5.39 21.77
CA ALA A 306 -2.52 6.41 22.76
C ALA A 306 -1.01 6.42 23.05
N ILE A 307 -0.35 5.26 23.12
CA ILE A 307 1.11 5.15 23.27
C ILE A 307 1.84 5.86 22.13
N ASN A 308 1.43 5.61 20.88
CA ASN A 308 2.03 6.24 19.70
C ASN A 308 1.70 7.74 19.62
N ALA A 309 0.53 8.16 20.10
CA ALA A 309 0.15 9.57 20.24
C ALA A 309 1.05 10.30 21.26
N VAL A 310 1.34 9.68 22.42
CA VAL A 310 2.32 10.23 23.38
C VAL A 310 3.68 10.39 22.69
N MET A 311 4.18 9.36 22.01
CA MET A 311 5.48 9.42 21.33
C MET A 311 5.58 10.56 20.32
N ALA A 312 4.49 10.85 19.60
CA ALA A 312 4.41 11.98 18.67
C ALA A 312 4.38 13.36 19.36
N GLY A 313 4.07 13.41 20.65
CA GLY A 313 3.87 14.64 21.42
C GLY A 313 2.45 15.21 21.32
N ALA A 314 1.45 14.37 21.03
CA ALA A 314 0.05 14.78 21.00
C ALA A 314 -0.49 15.07 22.42
N SER A 315 -1.57 15.85 22.52
CA SER A 315 -2.37 16.00 23.73
C SER A 315 -3.62 15.12 23.66
N LYS A 316 -4.35 15.00 24.78
CA LYS A 316 -5.56 14.19 24.86
C LYS A 316 -6.64 14.67 23.88
N GLU A 317 -6.73 15.97 23.63
CA GLU A 317 -7.71 16.56 22.70
C GLU A 317 -7.48 16.10 21.25
N HIS A 318 -6.25 15.72 20.89
CA HIS A 318 -5.94 15.16 19.58
C HIS A 318 -6.32 13.68 19.43
N LEU A 319 -6.52 12.95 20.54
CA LEU A 319 -6.68 11.50 20.53
C LEU A 319 -7.87 11.04 19.67
N PRO A 320 -9.08 11.64 19.73
CA PRO A 320 -10.20 11.22 18.89
C PRO A 320 -9.88 11.25 17.39
N VAL A 321 -9.12 12.26 16.93
CA VAL A 321 -8.69 12.37 15.53
C VAL A 321 -7.71 11.25 15.18
N ILE A 322 -6.75 10.97 16.07
CA ILE A 322 -5.74 9.92 15.86
C ILE A 322 -6.39 8.53 15.87
N LEU A 323 -7.37 8.29 16.76
CA LEU A 323 -8.18 7.06 16.79
C LEU A 323 -9.02 6.90 15.53
N ALA A 324 -9.66 7.97 15.07
CA ALA A 324 -10.40 7.98 13.81
C ALA A 324 -9.49 7.60 12.63
N ILE A 325 -8.29 8.20 12.53
CA ILE A 325 -7.31 7.81 11.50
C ILE A 325 -6.92 6.33 11.64
N ALA A 326 -6.59 5.87 12.86
CA ALA A 326 -6.19 4.50 13.10
C ALA A 326 -7.30 3.50 12.71
N SER A 327 -8.56 3.78 13.04
CA SER A 327 -9.71 2.90 12.77
C SER A 327 -9.97 2.63 11.29
N THR A 328 -9.44 3.46 10.40
CA THR A 328 -9.48 3.18 8.96
C THR A 328 -8.68 1.94 8.57
N GLY A 329 -7.73 1.49 9.41
CA GLY A 329 -6.77 0.43 9.09
C GLY A 329 -5.77 0.81 7.99
N VAL A 330 -5.83 2.03 7.48
CA VAL A 330 -4.98 2.51 6.40
C VAL A 330 -3.63 2.94 6.98
N THR A 331 -2.57 2.29 6.54
CA THR A 331 -1.20 2.67 6.90
C THR A 331 -0.77 3.96 6.18
N SER A 332 -0.04 4.80 6.91
CA SER A 332 0.66 5.98 6.38
C SER A 332 1.92 5.58 5.60
N LEU A 333 2.46 4.38 5.84
CA LEU A 333 3.71 3.87 5.27
C LEU A 333 3.43 2.69 4.34
N PHE A 334 2.66 2.97 3.29
CA PHE A 334 2.36 1.99 2.26
C PHE A 334 3.62 1.52 1.54
N SER A 335 3.91 0.22 1.57
CA SER A 335 5.09 -0.33 0.92
C SER A 335 4.87 -0.58 -0.56
N SER A 336 5.70 0.07 -1.38
CA SER A 336 5.86 -0.17 -2.81
C SER A 336 7.24 0.34 -3.24
N CYS A 337 7.92 -0.33 -4.17
CA CYS A 337 9.16 0.17 -4.79
C CYS A 337 9.06 1.61 -5.30
N SER A 338 7.88 2.08 -5.71
CA SER A 338 7.68 3.43 -6.21
C SER A 338 7.51 4.52 -5.13
N SER A 339 7.57 4.18 -3.84
CA SER A 339 7.63 5.14 -2.72
C SER A 339 6.43 6.10 -2.58
N PHE A 340 5.26 5.54 -2.24
CA PHE A 340 4.04 6.32 -2.00
C PHE A 340 4.13 7.29 -0.82
N ALA A 341 3.28 8.30 -0.87
CA ALA A 341 2.94 9.23 0.20
C ALA A 341 1.46 9.16 0.57
N ARG A 342 1.13 9.65 1.78
CA ARG A 342 -0.24 9.83 2.25
C ARG A 342 -0.57 11.28 2.60
N MET A 343 -1.87 11.57 2.62
CA MET A 343 -2.43 12.85 3.01
C MET A 343 -3.64 12.62 3.91
N VAL A 344 -3.78 13.41 4.98
CA VAL A 344 -4.94 13.40 5.86
C VAL A 344 -5.53 14.80 6.00
N VAL A 345 -6.84 14.89 5.78
CA VAL A 345 -7.57 16.16 5.77
C VAL A 345 -8.65 16.10 6.84
N ALA A 346 -8.63 17.06 7.76
CA ALA A 346 -9.67 17.24 8.76
C ALA A 346 -10.72 18.25 8.28
N ASN A 347 -11.98 17.96 8.60
CA ASN A 347 -13.15 18.74 8.27
C ASN A 347 -14.09 18.84 9.47
N GLY A 348 -14.98 19.84 9.45
CA GLY A 348 -15.98 20.05 10.49
C GLY A 348 -15.47 20.76 11.75
N PRO A 349 -16.27 20.77 12.83
CA PRO A 349 -16.00 21.54 14.05
C PRO A 349 -14.68 21.21 14.75
N ILE A 350 -14.23 19.95 14.72
CA ILE A 350 -12.99 19.50 15.37
C ILE A 350 -11.78 20.36 15.00
N ARG A 351 -11.72 20.87 13.75
CA ARG A 351 -10.64 21.75 13.27
C ARG A 351 -10.41 22.92 14.22
N LYS A 352 -11.48 23.56 14.69
CA LYS A 352 -11.41 24.72 15.60
C LYS A 352 -11.23 24.30 17.04
N GLU A 353 -11.89 23.22 17.47
CA GLU A 353 -11.86 22.74 18.85
C GLU A 353 -10.45 22.39 19.31
N ILE A 354 -9.65 21.78 18.44
CA ILE A 354 -8.26 21.41 18.74
C ILE A 354 -7.23 22.36 18.11
N ASN A 355 -7.69 23.50 17.59
CA ASN A 355 -6.86 24.52 16.98
C ASN A 355 -5.97 23.99 15.84
N MET A 356 -6.52 23.16 14.95
CA MET A 356 -5.85 22.81 13.68
C MET A 356 -5.78 24.02 12.76
N ASN A 357 -4.64 24.18 12.10
CA ASN A 357 -4.44 25.28 11.16
C ASN A 357 -4.92 24.89 9.76
N SER A 358 -5.82 25.70 9.19
CA SER A 358 -6.25 25.66 7.79
C SER A 358 -5.83 26.92 7.01
N GLY A 359 -5.29 27.93 7.71
CA GLY A 359 -4.97 29.25 7.18
C GLY A 359 -3.53 29.41 6.72
N LEU A 360 -2.92 30.56 7.00
CA LEU A 360 -1.55 30.86 6.57
C LEU A 360 -0.58 29.76 7.02
N ALA A 361 0.23 29.27 6.07
CA ALA A 361 1.21 28.21 6.29
C ALA A 361 0.61 26.90 6.88
N ALA A 362 -0.63 26.54 6.54
CA ALA A 362 -1.33 25.35 7.04
C ALA A 362 -0.56 24.02 6.89
N LEU A 363 0.21 23.88 5.81
CA LEU A 363 1.07 22.70 5.54
C LEU A 363 2.50 22.85 6.11
N GLY A 364 2.78 23.95 6.79
CA GLY A 364 4.09 24.23 7.40
C GLY A 364 4.15 23.81 8.88
N PRO A 365 5.36 23.80 9.48
CA PRO A 365 5.59 23.31 10.84
C PRO A 365 5.22 24.34 11.93
N PHE A 366 4.11 25.06 11.77
CA PHE A 366 3.72 26.18 12.63
C PHE A 366 2.50 25.89 13.51
N ASN A 367 1.93 24.69 13.40
CA ASN A 367 0.77 24.28 14.20
C ASN A 367 1.01 22.92 14.85
N HIS A 368 0.76 22.85 16.16
CA HIS A 368 1.02 21.65 16.95
C HIS A 368 0.11 20.49 16.54
N ALA A 369 -1.22 20.72 16.44
CA ALA A 369 -2.19 19.70 16.06
C ALA A 369 -1.88 19.08 14.68
N ASN A 370 -1.70 19.92 13.64
CA ASN A 370 -1.32 19.45 12.30
C ASN A 370 -0.03 18.61 12.33
N SER A 371 0.96 19.02 13.13
CA SER A 371 2.25 18.34 13.21
C SER A 371 2.15 16.97 13.87
N VAL A 372 1.51 16.90 15.04
CA VAL A 372 1.53 15.68 15.88
C VAL A 372 0.50 14.65 15.48
N ILE A 373 -0.65 15.05 14.91
CA ILE A 373 -1.64 14.10 14.40
C ILE A 373 -1.06 13.32 13.21
N GLY A 374 -0.50 14.06 12.25
CA GLY A 374 0.15 13.46 11.09
C GLY A 374 1.34 12.57 11.45
N ARG A 375 2.18 13.02 12.40
CA ARG A 375 3.32 12.26 12.92
C ARG A 375 2.89 11.01 13.71
N ALA A 376 1.84 11.12 14.53
CA ALA A 376 1.28 9.97 15.26
C ALA A 376 0.85 8.86 14.30
N TRP A 377 0.25 9.21 13.16
CA TRP A 377 -0.11 8.23 12.14
C TRP A 377 1.12 7.51 11.53
N THR A 378 2.24 8.21 11.35
CA THR A 378 3.52 7.59 10.96
C THR A 378 4.00 6.59 12.00
N LEU A 379 4.02 6.97 13.28
CA LEU A 379 4.45 6.08 14.37
C LEU A 379 3.51 4.87 14.50
N ILE A 380 2.20 5.07 14.41
CA ILE A 380 1.20 4.00 14.34
C ILE A 380 1.51 3.04 13.19
N SER A 381 1.82 3.56 12.01
CA SER A 381 2.12 2.74 10.84
C SER A 381 3.41 1.92 11.00
N LYS A 382 4.42 2.48 11.67
CA LYS A 382 5.66 1.75 12.01
C LYS A 382 5.43 0.68 13.07
N ASN A 383 4.76 1.05 14.16
CA ASN A 383 4.72 0.23 15.37
C ASN A 383 3.54 -0.75 15.38
N LEU A 384 2.39 -0.32 14.86
CA LEU A 384 1.18 -1.14 14.76
C LEU A 384 1.06 -1.79 13.40
N GLY A 385 1.51 -1.14 12.31
CA GLY A 385 1.55 -1.75 10.97
C GLY A 385 2.79 -2.60 10.69
N GLY A 386 3.87 -2.46 11.45
CA GLY A 386 5.08 -3.27 11.31
C GLY A 386 5.94 -2.94 10.08
N SER A 387 5.96 -1.67 9.64
CA SER A 387 6.77 -1.19 8.50
C SER A 387 8.27 -1.10 8.84
N ILE A 388 9.11 -1.86 8.14
CA ILE A 388 10.56 -2.00 8.34
C ILE A 388 11.25 -1.93 6.96
N PRO A 389 12.13 -0.95 6.69
CA PRO A 389 12.86 -0.87 5.43
C PRO A 389 13.61 -2.17 5.09
N GLY A 390 13.48 -2.65 3.85
CA GLY A 390 14.11 -3.88 3.37
C GLY A 390 13.38 -5.17 3.73
N GLU A 391 12.45 -5.14 4.69
CA GLU A 391 11.65 -6.30 5.11
C GLU A 391 10.17 -6.16 4.80
N THR A 392 9.58 -5.03 5.15
CA THR A 392 8.14 -4.78 4.96
C THR A 392 7.83 -3.40 4.43
N TYR A 393 8.86 -2.57 4.24
CA TYR A 393 8.82 -1.31 3.51
C TYR A 393 9.91 -1.30 2.44
N LEU A 394 9.54 -1.14 1.18
CA LEU A 394 10.42 -1.42 0.03
C LEU A 394 10.51 -0.26 -0.97
N GLY A 395 10.12 0.96 -0.55
CA GLY A 395 10.30 2.16 -1.36
C GLY A 395 11.76 2.45 -1.66
N ASP A 396 12.11 2.50 -2.95
CA ASP A 396 13.50 2.65 -3.43
C ASP A 396 14.09 4.02 -3.06
N LEU A 397 13.34 5.10 -3.35
CA LEU A 397 13.73 6.46 -2.98
C LEU A 397 13.21 6.88 -1.60
N GLY A 398 12.15 6.22 -1.12
CA GLY A 398 11.37 6.71 0.02
C GLY A 398 10.58 7.99 -0.33
N ASN A 399 9.86 8.54 0.65
CA ASN A 399 9.07 9.75 0.45
C ASN A 399 9.09 10.63 1.70
N ALA A 400 9.59 11.86 1.58
CA ALA A 400 9.72 12.78 2.69
C ALA A 400 8.37 13.26 3.23
N LEU A 401 7.29 13.17 2.46
CA LEU A 401 5.95 13.52 2.93
C LEU A 401 5.46 12.60 4.05
N ASN A 402 6.00 11.38 4.17
CA ASN A 402 5.58 10.38 5.16
C ASN A 402 5.97 10.70 6.61
N TYR A 403 6.75 11.75 6.88
CA TYR A 403 7.01 12.19 8.25
C TYR A 403 5.77 12.80 8.92
N ASN A 404 4.93 13.49 8.16
CA ASN A 404 3.70 14.12 8.66
C ASN A 404 2.45 13.69 7.88
N ASN A 405 2.59 13.07 6.70
CA ASN A 405 1.49 12.63 5.85
C ASN A 405 0.54 13.78 5.48
N LEU A 406 1.10 14.95 5.14
CA LEU A 406 0.36 16.15 4.72
C LEU A 406 -0.90 16.37 5.58
N CYS A 407 -0.72 16.48 6.90
CA CYS A 407 -1.86 16.59 7.82
C CYS A 407 -2.29 18.05 7.96
N PHE A 408 -3.49 18.36 7.51
CA PHE A 408 -4.06 19.71 7.61
C PHE A 408 -5.58 19.69 7.71
N ALA A 409 -6.12 20.88 7.99
CA ALA A 409 -7.55 21.14 8.02
C ALA A 409 -7.96 21.89 6.75
N GLU A 410 -9.12 21.57 6.16
CA GLU A 410 -9.69 22.40 5.09
C GLU A 410 -10.10 23.78 5.66
N ASN A 411 -9.94 24.85 4.88
CA ASN A 411 -10.37 26.20 5.24
C ASN A 411 -11.81 26.45 4.80
N GLU A 412 -12.75 25.83 5.52
CA GLU A 412 -14.18 25.86 5.18
C GLU A 412 -14.76 27.27 5.21
N GLU A 413 -14.23 28.14 6.08
CA GLU A 413 -14.66 29.53 6.23
C GLU A 413 -14.25 30.41 5.05
N ALA A 414 -13.24 29.98 4.28
CA ALA A 414 -12.74 30.69 3.11
C ALA A 414 -13.19 30.04 1.79
N LEU A 415 -14.09 29.06 1.84
CA LEU A 415 -14.66 28.46 0.63
C LEU A 415 -15.43 29.51 -0.19
N PRO A 416 -15.24 29.55 -1.52
CA PRO A 416 -16.08 30.36 -2.38
C PRO A 416 -17.56 30.02 -2.21
N LYS A 417 -18.44 31.01 -2.34
CA LYS A 417 -19.89 30.79 -2.30
C LYS A 417 -20.31 29.68 -3.28
N GLY A 418 -21.05 28.69 -2.77
CA GLY A 418 -21.53 27.53 -3.55
C GLY A 418 -20.61 26.31 -3.47
N TRP A 419 -19.41 26.44 -2.94
CA TRP A 419 -18.49 25.32 -2.72
C TRP A 419 -18.75 24.69 -1.36
N ASN A 420 -18.88 23.36 -1.33
CA ASN A 420 -19.05 22.59 -0.11
C ASN A 420 -17.69 22.10 0.42
N PRO A 421 -17.53 21.98 1.76
CA PRO A 421 -16.43 21.25 2.37
C PRO A 421 -16.35 19.81 1.88
N LEU A 422 -15.15 19.22 1.90
CA LEU A 422 -14.91 17.86 1.44
C LEU A 422 -15.84 16.84 2.11
N HIS A 423 -15.98 16.87 3.44
CA HIS A 423 -16.79 15.87 4.15
C HIS A 423 -18.26 15.90 3.73
N VAL A 424 -18.81 17.09 3.48
CA VAL A 424 -20.16 17.26 2.95
C VAL A 424 -20.28 16.68 1.54
N GLN A 425 -19.28 16.88 0.68
CA GLN A 425 -19.23 16.24 -0.65
C GLN A 425 -19.15 14.70 -0.56
N LYS A 426 -18.60 14.17 0.54
CA LYS A 426 -18.56 12.72 0.82
C LYS A 426 -19.79 12.20 1.57
N GLY A 427 -20.79 13.05 1.81
CA GLY A 427 -22.09 12.65 2.34
C GLY A 427 -22.26 12.78 3.86
N TYR A 428 -21.28 13.36 4.56
CA TYR A 428 -21.41 13.72 5.96
C TYR A 428 -22.19 15.03 6.14
N LYS A 429 -22.68 15.30 7.34
CA LYS A 429 -23.34 16.57 7.66
C LYS A 429 -22.29 17.65 7.92
N ALA A 430 -22.69 18.91 7.79
CA ALA A 430 -21.79 20.04 8.00
C ALA A 430 -21.24 20.09 9.43
N GLU A 431 -22.06 19.67 10.40
CA GLU A 431 -21.73 19.57 11.82
C GLU A 431 -20.88 18.35 12.21
N ASP A 432 -20.73 17.36 11.33
CA ASP A 432 -19.94 16.17 11.62
C ASP A 432 -18.44 16.51 11.54
N SER A 433 -17.67 16.07 12.54
CA SER A 433 -16.21 16.13 12.51
C SER A 433 -15.66 14.90 11.80
N VAL A 434 -14.87 15.08 10.75
CA VAL A 434 -14.46 14.00 9.85
C VAL A 434 -12.99 14.11 9.50
N VAL A 435 -12.32 12.96 9.41
CA VAL A 435 -10.99 12.85 8.78
C VAL A 435 -11.09 12.06 7.48
N SER A 436 -10.43 12.55 6.44
CA SER A 436 -10.34 11.93 5.13
C SER A 436 -8.90 11.55 4.82
N ILE A 437 -8.69 10.35 4.27
CA ILE A 437 -7.37 9.79 3.93
C ILE A 437 -7.23 9.70 2.41
N PHE A 438 -6.03 10.05 1.93
CA PHE A 438 -5.66 9.99 0.52
C PHE A 438 -4.31 9.28 0.34
N SER A 439 -4.07 8.80 -0.89
CA SER A 439 -2.83 8.13 -1.28
C SER A 439 -2.35 8.63 -2.64
N GLY A 440 -1.06 8.94 -2.73
CA GLY A 440 -0.41 9.44 -3.93
C GLY A 440 1.11 9.30 -3.82
N TRP A 441 1.86 10.11 -4.56
CA TRP A 441 3.32 10.16 -4.54
C TRP A 441 3.83 11.56 -4.27
N SER A 442 3.27 12.54 -4.97
CA SER A 442 3.90 13.84 -5.10
C SER A 442 2.89 14.96 -4.94
N LEU A 443 3.33 16.02 -4.27
CA LEU A 443 2.63 17.29 -4.20
C LEU A 443 3.59 18.37 -4.70
N ILE A 444 3.15 19.12 -5.70
CA ILE A 444 3.96 20.13 -6.40
C ILE A 444 3.30 21.50 -6.25
N ASN A 445 4.11 22.51 -5.99
CA ASN A 445 3.67 23.89 -5.81
C ASN A 445 3.74 24.65 -7.14
N PHE A 446 2.67 25.39 -7.45
CA PHE A 446 2.48 26.15 -8.67
C PHE A 446 2.20 27.62 -8.35
N GLY A 447 2.87 28.50 -9.08
CA GLY A 447 2.72 29.94 -8.94
C GLY A 447 1.51 30.52 -9.68
N ALA A 448 1.41 31.86 -9.64
CA ALA A 448 0.46 32.64 -10.40
C ALA A 448 0.76 32.60 -11.91
N PHE A 449 -0.23 32.29 -12.75
CA PHE A 449 -0.08 32.29 -14.22
C PHE A 449 -1.05 33.23 -14.94
N LYS A 450 -1.28 34.43 -14.40
CA LYS A 450 -2.06 35.46 -15.11
C LYS A 450 -1.32 35.92 -16.39
N PRO A 451 -2.01 36.18 -17.51
CA PRO A 451 -3.47 36.28 -17.67
C PRO A 451 -4.20 34.98 -18.05
N TYR A 452 -3.55 33.80 -17.97
CA TYR A 452 -4.21 32.54 -18.35
C TYR A 452 -5.26 32.11 -17.31
N PRO A 453 -6.41 31.56 -17.74
CA PRO A 453 -7.39 30.98 -16.84
C PRO A 453 -6.77 29.85 -16.00
N VAL A 454 -7.09 29.80 -14.71
CA VAL A 454 -6.50 28.87 -13.75
C VAL A 454 -6.85 27.41 -14.11
N HIS A 455 -8.08 27.13 -14.51
CA HIS A 455 -8.51 25.78 -14.91
C HIS A 455 -7.73 25.23 -16.13
N GLU A 456 -7.33 26.09 -17.06
CA GLU A 456 -6.50 25.72 -18.22
C GLU A 456 -5.06 25.37 -17.80
N VAL A 457 -4.50 26.13 -16.85
CA VAL A 457 -3.18 25.85 -16.27
C VAL A 457 -3.21 24.52 -15.49
N ILE A 458 -4.27 24.28 -14.69
CA ILE A 458 -4.49 23.02 -13.99
C ILE A 458 -4.54 21.86 -14.99
N LYS A 459 -5.36 21.97 -16.05
CA LYS A 459 -5.46 20.94 -17.10
C LYS A 459 -4.08 20.57 -17.65
N GLN A 460 -3.24 21.55 -17.96
CA GLN A 460 -1.90 21.28 -18.48
C GLN A 460 -1.02 20.53 -17.48
N LEU A 461 -1.13 20.86 -16.20
CA LEU A 461 -0.38 20.17 -15.14
C LEU A 461 -0.84 18.72 -14.96
N LEU A 462 -2.14 18.48 -14.98
CA LEU A 462 -2.70 17.14 -14.76
C LEU A 462 -2.25 16.12 -15.82
N LYS A 463 -1.83 16.57 -17.01
CA LYS A 463 -1.21 15.70 -18.03
C LYS A 463 0.10 15.04 -17.54
N SER A 464 0.80 15.65 -16.57
CA SER A 464 2.08 15.16 -16.06
C SER A 464 1.95 14.07 -14.99
N PHE A 465 0.80 13.92 -14.32
CA PHE A 465 0.63 12.91 -13.26
C PHE A 465 0.38 11.49 -13.77
N GLU A 466 0.18 11.31 -15.08
CA GLU A 466 -0.11 10.00 -15.71
C GLU A 466 1.15 9.18 -16.04
N THR A 467 2.36 9.66 -15.75
CA THR A 467 3.61 8.95 -16.09
C THR A 467 3.86 7.68 -15.27
N SER A 468 2.94 7.34 -14.36
CA SER A 468 3.14 6.33 -13.31
C SER A 468 2.32 5.04 -13.50
N GLY A 469 1.49 4.95 -14.54
CA GLY A 469 0.79 3.72 -14.95
C GLY A 469 -0.74 3.76 -14.84
N PRO A 470 -1.43 2.71 -15.34
CA PRO A 470 -2.88 2.67 -15.38
C PRO A 470 -3.46 2.50 -13.97
N GLY A 471 -4.32 3.40 -13.53
CA GLY A 471 -4.92 3.34 -12.18
C GLY A 471 -4.66 4.55 -11.28
N MET A 472 -3.97 5.57 -11.78
CA MET A 472 -3.43 6.64 -10.94
C MET A 472 -3.96 8.05 -11.20
N GLY A 473 -4.80 8.25 -12.21
CA GLY A 473 -5.44 9.53 -12.52
C GLY A 473 -6.53 9.93 -11.52
N ARG A 474 -6.16 10.15 -10.26
CA ARG A 474 -7.02 10.60 -9.15
C ARG A 474 -6.39 11.82 -8.47
N PRO A 475 -6.29 12.97 -9.16
CA PRO A 475 -5.55 14.11 -8.64
C PRO A 475 -6.30 14.84 -7.53
N THR A 476 -5.53 15.48 -6.64
CA THR A 476 -6.03 16.46 -5.67
C THR A 476 -5.41 17.83 -5.93
N LEU A 477 -6.24 18.87 -5.84
CA LEU A 477 -5.84 20.28 -5.90
C LEU A 477 -5.98 20.91 -4.51
N LEU A 478 -4.94 21.60 -4.07
CA LEU A 478 -4.94 22.45 -2.87
C LEU A 478 -4.88 23.91 -3.31
N LEU A 479 -6.05 24.56 -3.35
CA LEU A 479 -6.17 25.94 -3.80
C LEU A 479 -6.07 26.90 -2.62
N SER A 480 -5.30 27.98 -2.80
CA SER A 480 -5.43 29.12 -1.90
C SER A 480 -6.87 29.69 -1.97
N PRO A 481 -7.36 30.37 -0.93
CA PRO A 481 -8.64 31.06 -0.99
C PRO A 481 -8.79 32.00 -2.19
N VAL A 482 -7.73 32.73 -2.58
CA VAL A 482 -7.77 33.66 -3.71
C VAL A 482 -7.86 32.90 -5.03
N THR A 483 -7.09 31.82 -5.19
CA THR A 483 -7.13 30.97 -6.38
C THR A 483 -8.49 30.29 -6.54
N ALA A 484 -9.09 29.82 -5.44
CA ALA A 484 -10.42 29.23 -5.45
C ALA A 484 -11.49 30.23 -5.89
N GLU A 485 -11.37 31.48 -5.45
CA GLU A 485 -12.25 32.57 -5.87
C GLU A 485 -12.07 32.92 -7.35
N ASP A 486 -10.84 32.99 -7.85
CA ASP A 486 -10.53 33.18 -9.27
C ASP A 486 -11.17 32.07 -10.13
N VAL A 487 -11.03 30.79 -9.72
CA VAL A 487 -11.67 29.65 -10.37
C VAL A 487 -13.20 29.76 -10.34
N ARG A 488 -13.80 30.19 -9.23
CA ARG A 488 -15.25 30.43 -9.19
C ARG A 488 -15.66 31.53 -10.18
N ASN A 489 -14.88 32.61 -10.27
CA ASN A 489 -15.13 33.73 -11.19
C ASN A 489 -14.96 33.33 -12.67
N GLU A 490 -14.19 32.27 -12.95
CA GLU A 490 -14.09 31.63 -14.27
C GLU A 490 -15.33 30.79 -14.65
N GLY A 491 -16.33 30.69 -13.77
CA GLY A 491 -17.61 30.03 -14.05
C GLY A 491 -17.83 28.69 -13.35
N PHE A 492 -16.88 28.25 -12.51
CA PHE A 492 -17.01 27.01 -11.74
C PHE A 492 -17.71 27.25 -10.40
N GLU A 493 -19.04 27.31 -10.44
CA GLU A 493 -19.92 27.61 -9.30
C GLU A 493 -19.79 26.61 -8.13
N ASN A 494 -19.29 25.40 -8.39
CA ASN A 494 -18.98 24.39 -7.37
C ASN A 494 -17.76 23.54 -7.81
N LYS A 495 -17.21 22.79 -6.86
CA LYS A 495 -16.05 21.93 -7.08
C LYS A 495 -16.33 20.82 -8.09
N GLU A 496 -17.55 20.27 -8.09
CA GLU A 496 -17.97 19.20 -8.99
C GLU A 496 -17.87 19.62 -10.45
N LYS A 497 -18.37 20.82 -10.80
CA LYS A 497 -18.28 21.37 -12.17
C LYS A 497 -16.83 21.52 -12.64
N LEU A 498 -15.92 21.96 -11.77
CA LEU A 498 -14.49 22.04 -12.13
C LEU A 498 -13.90 20.65 -12.35
N SER A 499 -14.16 19.72 -11.43
CA SER A 499 -13.72 18.32 -11.55
C SER A 499 -14.25 17.67 -12.83
N ASP A 500 -15.53 17.85 -13.15
CA ASP A 500 -16.17 17.34 -14.36
C ASP A 500 -15.54 17.92 -15.62
N TRP A 501 -15.34 19.23 -15.66
CA TRP A 501 -14.66 19.87 -16.77
C TRP A 501 -13.23 19.36 -16.94
N LEU A 502 -12.45 19.19 -15.86
CA LEU A 502 -11.09 18.66 -15.94
C LEU A 502 -11.08 17.22 -16.47
N LYS A 503 -12.00 16.37 -16.01
CA LYS A 503 -12.16 14.98 -16.52
C LYS A 503 -12.47 14.97 -18.02
N GLU A 504 -13.34 15.87 -18.46
CA GLU A 504 -13.77 15.94 -19.86
C GLU A 504 -12.70 16.55 -20.77
N ASN A 505 -11.84 17.42 -20.26
CA ASN A 505 -10.92 18.20 -21.09
C ASN A 505 -9.44 17.80 -20.94
N THR A 506 -9.08 16.93 -20.00
CA THR A 506 -7.68 16.50 -19.80
C THR A 506 -7.41 15.15 -20.47
N TYR A 507 -6.49 15.16 -21.44
CA TYR A 507 -6.10 13.97 -22.22
C TYR A 507 -4.64 13.60 -21.97
N MET A 508 -4.37 12.30 -22.00
CA MET A 508 -3.03 11.75 -21.92
C MET A 508 -2.24 12.16 -23.16
N THR A 509 -0.95 12.47 -23.00
CA THR A 509 -0.07 12.77 -24.13
C THR A 509 0.21 11.52 -24.98
N LEU A 510 0.41 11.68 -26.28
CA LEU A 510 0.68 10.56 -27.18
C LEU A 510 1.92 9.77 -26.80
N TRP A 511 2.99 10.41 -26.34
CA TRP A 511 4.20 9.69 -25.91
C TRP A 511 3.91 8.72 -24.77
N ASN A 512 3.06 9.10 -23.80
CA ASN A 512 2.67 8.25 -22.68
C ASN A 512 1.70 7.16 -23.15
N TYR A 513 0.75 7.51 -24.02
CA TYR A 513 -0.16 6.55 -24.66
C TYR A 513 0.61 5.39 -25.31
N TRP A 514 1.63 5.71 -26.13
CA TRP A 514 2.44 4.70 -26.81
C TRP A 514 3.27 3.84 -25.85
N ALA A 515 3.75 4.41 -24.75
CA ALA A 515 4.46 3.65 -23.71
C ALA A 515 3.55 2.64 -23.01
N MET A 516 2.26 2.95 -22.87
CA MET A 516 1.26 2.10 -22.21
C MET A 516 0.54 1.12 -23.15
N ARG A 517 0.57 1.38 -24.46
CA ARG A 517 -0.13 0.60 -25.49
C ARG A 517 0.84 0.13 -26.59
N PRO A 518 1.78 -0.78 -26.27
CA PRO A 518 2.74 -1.27 -27.25
C PRO A 518 2.06 -1.98 -28.44
N ASP A 519 0.94 -2.67 -28.22
CA ASP A 519 0.20 -3.33 -29.31
C ASP A 519 -0.43 -2.31 -30.28
N ASP A 520 -0.97 -1.20 -29.76
CA ASP A 520 -1.50 -0.10 -30.59
C ASP A 520 -0.35 0.59 -31.35
N LEU A 521 0.84 0.72 -30.72
CA LEU A 521 2.03 1.29 -31.36
C LEU A 521 2.54 0.40 -32.51
N GLU A 522 2.55 -0.92 -32.34
CA GLU A 522 2.90 -1.85 -33.42
C GLU A 522 1.87 -1.78 -34.56
N SER A 523 0.59 -1.69 -34.23
CA SER A 523 -0.48 -1.46 -35.21
C SER A 523 -0.28 -0.12 -35.96
N ALA A 524 0.13 0.93 -35.26
CA ALA A 524 0.44 2.24 -35.84
C ALA A 524 1.60 2.15 -36.85
N LYS A 525 2.68 1.44 -36.49
CA LYS A 525 3.84 1.21 -37.36
C LYS A 525 3.49 0.35 -38.58
N ALA A 526 2.53 -0.56 -38.43
CA ALA A 526 1.97 -1.35 -39.52
C ALA A 526 1.00 -0.57 -40.43
N GLY A 527 0.74 0.71 -40.15
CA GLY A 527 -0.13 1.56 -40.98
C GLY A 527 -1.62 1.40 -40.69
N VAL A 528 -2.00 0.81 -39.55
CA VAL A 528 -3.41 0.65 -39.15
C VAL A 528 -3.99 1.96 -38.63
N GLU A 529 -5.12 2.40 -39.18
CA GLU A 529 -5.84 3.59 -38.71
C GLU A 529 -6.76 3.27 -37.51
N PRO A 530 -6.97 4.21 -36.56
CA PRO A 530 -6.49 5.61 -36.56
C PRO A 530 -5.05 5.79 -36.03
N PHE A 531 -4.40 4.72 -35.59
CA PHE A 531 -3.11 4.78 -34.90
C PHE A 531 -1.98 5.31 -35.79
N ALA A 532 -1.97 4.94 -37.07
CA ALA A 532 -0.99 5.43 -38.05
C ALA A 532 -1.04 6.95 -38.23
N SER A 533 -2.24 7.55 -38.22
CA SER A 533 -2.40 9.01 -38.23
C SER A 533 -1.97 9.64 -36.91
N MET A 534 -2.26 9.01 -35.77
CA MET A 534 -1.80 9.48 -34.46
C MET A 534 -0.27 9.48 -34.35
N LEU A 535 0.41 8.47 -34.90
CA LEU A 535 1.87 8.35 -34.83
C LEU A 535 2.62 9.49 -35.53
N LYS A 536 1.96 10.20 -36.46
CA LYS A 536 2.53 11.37 -37.16
C LYS A 536 2.45 12.67 -36.35
N GLN A 537 1.65 12.69 -35.28
CA GLN A 537 1.49 13.86 -34.43
C GLN A 537 2.69 14.02 -33.48
N PRO A 538 2.98 15.24 -32.98
CA PRO A 538 4.08 15.43 -32.05
C PRO A 538 3.85 14.64 -30.74
N PRO A 539 4.91 14.16 -30.08
CA PRO A 539 4.79 13.32 -28.88
C PRO A 539 3.96 13.95 -27.74
N GLY A 540 3.95 15.29 -27.64
CA GLY A 540 3.19 16.04 -26.65
C GLY A 540 1.72 16.33 -27.01
N ALA A 541 1.23 15.91 -28.19
CA ALA A 541 -0.17 16.08 -28.55
C ALA A 541 -1.08 15.17 -27.72
N ASP A 542 -2.36 15.53 -27.68
CA ASP A 542 -3.38 14.80 -26.93
C ASP A 542 -3.74 13.48 -27.64
N SER A 543 -3.74 12.40 -26.86
CA SER A 543 -4.26 11.10 -27.28
C SER A 543 -5.79 11.06 -27.10
N PRO A 544 -6.48 10.04 -27.66
CA PRO A 544 -7.91 9.85 -27.40
C PRO A 544 -8.20 9.41 -25.95
N GLN A 545 -7.17 9.03 -25.17
CA GLN A 545 -7.32 8.54 -23.81
C GLN A 545 -7.38 9.72 -22.82
N LYS A 546 -8.39 9.71 -21.93
CA LYS A 546 -8.46 10.67 -20.82
C LYS A 546 -7.30 10.44 -19.85
N SER A 547 -6.76 11.52 -19.30
CA SER A 547 -5.78 11.44 -18.20
C SER A 547 -6.45 10.99 -16.91
N ILE A 548 -7.56 11.61 -16.53
CA ILE A 548 -8.23 11.27 -15.28
C ILE A 548 -9.00 9.95 -15.47
N MET A 549 -8.89 9.05 -14.50
CA MET A 549 -9.50 7.73 -14.60
C MET A 549 -11.03 7.80 -14.71
N PRO A 550 -11.65 6.89 -15.48
CA PRO A 550 -13.10 6.73 -15.47
C PRO A 550 -13.62 6.49 -14.04
N GLY A 551 -14.61 7.28 -13.63
CA GLY A 551 -15.21 7.19 -12.29
C GLY A 551 -14.41 7.86 -11.16
N ALA A 552 -13.20 8.36 -11.41
CA ALA A 552 -12.48 9.18 -10.44
C ALA A 552 -13.05 10.61 -10.37
N GLN A 553 -12.86 11.27 -9.24
CA GLN A 553 -13.12 12.69 -9.03
C GLN A 553 -11.78 13.41 -8.86
N VAL A 554 -11.66 14.63 -9.40
CA VAL A 554 -10.57 15.53 -9.03
C VAL A 554 -10.96 16.16 -7.70
N GLU A 555 -10.21 15.83 -6.65
CA GLU A 555 -10.52 16.34 -5.31
C GLU A 555 -9.99 17.77 -5.20
N ILE A 556 -10.80 18.68 -4.67
CA ILE A 556 -10.47 20.12 -4.62
C ILE A 556 -10.66 20.59 -3.19
N LEU A 557 -9.57 21.05 -2.59
CA LEU A 557 -9.51 21.52 -1.20
C LEU A 557 -9.09 22.97 -1.18
N VAL A 558 -9.75 23.77 -0.34
CA VAL A 558 -9.32 25.15 -0.09
C VAL A 558 -8.54 25.19 1.20
N VAL A 559 -7.31 25.69 1.15
CA VAL A 559 -6.39 25.74 2.29
C VAL A 559 -5.42 26.90 2.10
N GLY A 560 -4.98 27.53 3.19
CA GLY A 560 -4.10 28.68 3.12
C GLY A 560 -4.76 29.97 3.62
N GLY A 561 -3.95 31.00 3.80
CA GLY A 561 -4.37 32.30 4.36
C GLY A 561 -4.92 33.30 3.34
N GLY A 562 -4.92 32.98 2.05
CA GLY A 562 -5.42 33.87 1.00
C GLY A 562 -4.52 35.09 0.71
N THR A 563 -3.23 35.01 1.02
CA THR A 563 -2.27 36.10 0.81
C THR A 563 -1.56 36.04 -0.55
N GLU A 564 -1.68 34.92 -1.25
CA GLU A 564 -0.95 34.59 -2.48
C GLU A 564 -1.85 33.69 -3.36
N VAL A 565 -1.71 33.78 -4.68
CA VAL A 565 -2.52 33.01 -5.65
C VAL A 565 -1.86 31.68 -6.06
N SER A 566 -0.74 31.35 -5.42
CA SER A 566 -0.08 30.05 -5.57
C SER A 566 -0.97 28.94 -5.01
N TRP A 567 -0.86 27.75 -5.60
CA TRP A 567 -1.67 26.59 -5.28
C TRP A 567 -0.81 25.33 -5.46
N GLN A 568 -1.29 24.19 -4.96
CA GLN A 568 -0.57 22.92 -5.08
C GLN A 568 -1.44 21.87 -5.76
N ALA A 569 -0.81 20.93 -6.43
CA ALA A 569 -1.46 19.80 -7.06
C ALA A 569 -0.69 18.53 -6.75
N GLY A 570 -1.40 17.42 -6.65
CA GLY A 570 -0.76 16.12 -6.50
C GLY A 570 -1.61 15.01 -7.07
N ASP A 571 -1.05 13.81 -7.12
CA ASP A 571 -1.70 12.57 -7.53
C ASP A 571 -2.33 11.81 -6.36
N PHE A 572 -2.76 12.54 -5.33
CA PHE A 572 -3.39 11.98 -4.15
C PHE A 572 -4.86 11.64 -4.41
N GLY A 573 -5.17 10.36 -4.53
CA GLY A 573 -6.55 9.87 -4.65
C GLY A 573 -7.21 9.67 -3.29
N TYR A 574 -8.46 10.10 -3.15
CA TYR A 574 -9.29 9.84 -1.97
C TYR A 574 -9.45 8.33 -1.71
N MET A 575 -9.25 7.89 -0.47
CA MET A 575 -9.37 6.48 -0.08
C MET A 575 -10.54 6.20 0.83
N ALA A 576 -10.66 6.97 1.91
CA ALA A 576 -11.65 6.75 2.96
C ALA A 576 -11.89 8.04 3.73
N ALA A 577 -13.03 8.13 4.39
CA ALA A 577 -13.31 9.11 5.41
C ALA A 577 -14.06 8.43 6.55
N THR A 578 -13.82 8.88 7.78
CA THR A 578 -14.48 8.35 8.97
C THR A 578 -14.77 9.46 9.97
N SER A 579 -15.81 9.25 10.78
CA SER A 579 -16.22 10.20 11.81
C SER A 579 -15.21 10.24 12.95
N VAL A 580 -14.84 11.46 13.35
CA VAL A 580 -14.08 11.72 14.58
C VAL A 580 -14.98 11.67 15.80
N ASP A 581 -16.26 12.03 15.64
CA ASP A 581 -17.21 12.13 16.75
C ASP A 581 -17.52 10.76 17.37
N GLU A 582 -17.32 9.67 16.61
CA GLU A 582 -17.44 8.30 17.12
C GLU A 582 -16.34 7.91 18.12
N TRP A 583 -15.24 8.67 18.22
CA TRP A 583 -14.06 8.36 19.04
C TRP A 583 -13.85 9.33 20.21
N ARG A 584 -14.82 10.20 20.49
CA ARG A 584 -14.75 11.21 21.56
C ARG A 584 -14.91 10.64 22.96
#